data_AF-A0A4Y6UP42-F1
#
_entry.id   AF-A0A4Y6UP42-F1
#
_cell.length_a   1.000
_cell.length_b   1.000
_cell.length_c   1.000
_cell.angle_alpha   90.00
_cell.angle_beta   90.00
_cell.angle_gamma   90.00
#
_symmetry.space_group_name_H-M   'P 1'
#
loop_
_entity.id
_entity.type
_entity.pdbx_description
1 polymer ?
#
loop_
_entity_poly.entity_id
_entity_poly.type
_entity_poly.pdbx_seq_one_letter_code
_entity_poly.pdbx_strand_id
1 'polypeptide(L)'
;MTQKGYILDEILQTRRNTKAAQRLLTRLLRKQGACPRQMITDKLKSYGAAKRKLHLSVRHLSHKGLNNRAENSHLPLRKRERVMQKFRSPSGCQRFVFVFSTVRNLFIPPAANTNALT
;
A
#
# COMPACT_ATOMS: atom_id res chain seq x y z
N MET A 1 0.89 3.49 0.29
CA MET A 1 2.10 4.32 0.52
C MET A 1 1.67 5.71 0.96
N THR A 2 2.40 6.39 1.84
CA THR A 2 2.10 7.78 2.26
C THR A 2 2.55 8.80 1.21
N GLN A 3 2.19 10.07 1.40
CA GLN A 3 2.69 11.19 0.60
C GLN A 3 4.21 11.38 0.73
N LYS A 4 4.84 10.90 1.80
CA LYS A 4 6.29 10.93 2.01
C LYS A 4 7.00 9.70 1.44
N GLY A 5 6.27 8.74 0.87
CA GLY A 5 6.85 7.54 0.26
C GLY A 5 6.90 6.32 1.17
N TYR A 6 6.42 6.42 2.43
CA TYR A 6 6.41 5.29 3.35
C TYR A 6 5.45 4.20 2.91
N ILE A 7 5.95 2.97 2.84
CA ILE A 7 5.15 1.80 2.55
C ILE A 7 4.38 1.44 3.83
N LEU A 8 3.04 1.49 3.74
CA LEU A 8 2.16 1.38 4.90
C LEU A 8 1.89 -0.06 5.29
N ASP A 9 1.56 -0.90 4.31
CA ASP A 9 1.40 -2.34 4.50
C ASP A 9 1.54 -3.02 3.13
N GLU A 10 2.25 -4.15 3.11
CA GLU A 10 2.37 -5.02 1.94
C GLU A 10 1.84 -6.41 2.33
N ILE A 11 0.60 -6.68 1.94
CA ILE A 11 -0.06 -7.97 2.17
C ILE A 11 -0.08 -8.74 0.86
N LEU A 12 0.43 -9.96 0.87
CA LEU A 12 0.22 -10.91 -0.20
C LEU A 12 -1.20 -11.44 -0.14
N GLN A 13 -1.90 -11.30 -1.25
CA GLN A 13 -3.27 -11.76 -1.42
C GLN A 13 -3.31 -12.69 -2.61
N THR A 14 -3.84 -13.89 -2.41
CA THR A 14 -4.03 -14.88 -3.48
C THR A 14 -5.09 -14.44 -4.49
N ARG A 15 -6.10 -13.68 -4.04
CA ARG A 15 -7.18 -13.16 -4.88
C ARG A 15 -7.39 -11.67 -4.65
N ARG A 16 -7.71 -10.95 -5.73
CA ARG A 16 -8.09 -9.53 -5.69
C ARG A 16 -9.62 -9.40 -5.62
N ASN A 17 -10.19 -9.60 -4.44
CA ASN A 17 -11.64 -9.53 -4.22
C ASN A 17 -12.00 -8.53 -3.09
N THR A 18 -13.30 -8.27 -2.92
CA THR A 18 -13.79 -7.32 -1.92
C THR A 18 -13.39 -7.69 -0.49
N LYS A 19 -13.36 -8.98 -0.14
CA LYS A 19 -12.95 -9.45 1.20
C LYS A 19 -11.47 -9.14 1.47
N ALA A 20 -10.62 -9.38 0.48
CA ALA A 20 -9.19 -9.10 0.56
C ALA A 20 -8.92 -7.58 0.63
N ALA A 21 -9.63 -6.78 -0.17
CA ALA A 21 -9.57 -5.32 -0.13
C ALA A 21 -10.03 -4.77 1.23
N GLN A 22 -11.13 -5.30 1.78
CA GLN A 22 -11.62 -4.92 3.11
C GLN A 22 -10.59 -5.21 4.20
N ARG A 23 -10.01 -6.42 4.22
CA ARG A 23 -8.96 -6.80 5.18
C ARG A 23 -7.75 -5.88 5.11
N LEU A 24 -7.30 -5.55 3.90
CA LEU A 24 -6.18 -4.63 3.69
C LEU A 24 -6.51 -3.22 4.23
N LEU A 25 -7.67 -2.67 3.88
CA LEU A 25 -8.09 -1.35 4.32
C LEU A 25 -8.25 -1.28 5.84
N THR A 26 -8.90 -2.27 6.47
CA THR A 26 -9.03 -2.32 7.94
C THR A 26 -7.67 -2.35 8.62
N ARG A 27 -6.72 -3.16 8.13
CA ARG A 27 -5.38 -3.23 8.71
C ARG A 27 -4.61 -1.92 8.55
N LEU A 28 -4.71 -1.29 7.37
CA LEU A 28 -4.10 0.01 7.10
C LEU A 28 -4.65 1.10 8.04
N LEU A 29 -5.97 1.19 8.18
CA LEU A 29 -6.62 2.17 9.05
C LEU A 29 -6.22 1.98 10.52
N ARG A 30 -6.20 0.72 10.99
CA ARG A 30 -5.76 0.40 12.37
C ARG A 30 -4.29 0.76 12.59
N LYS A 31 -3.41 0.45 11.62
CA LYS A 31 -1.97 0.74 11.73
C LYS A 31 -1.66 2.22 11.68
N GLN A 32 -2.42 3.00 10.92
CA GLN A 32 -2.22 4.45 10.83
C GLN A 32 -2.89 5.21 11.98
N GLY A 33 -3.90 4.64 12.63
CA GLY A 33 -4.64 5.29 13.71
C GLY A 33 -5.47 6.51 13.27
N ALA A 34 -5.49 6.83 11.98
CA ALA A 34 -6.15 8.00 11.43
C ALA A 34 -6.85 7.67 10.10
N CYS A 35 -7.99 8.31 9.87
CA CYS A 35 -8.69 8.22 8.60
C CYS A 35 -7.94 9.04 7.53
N PRO A 36 -7.63 8.46 6.36
CA PRO A 36 -6.97 9.20 5.29
C PRO A 36 -7.89 10.28 4.72
N ARG A 37 -7.32 11.42 4.31
CA ARG A 37 -8.05 12.51 3.64
C ARG A 37 -8.66 12.07 2.30
N GLN A 38 -7.93 11.24 1.56
CA GLN A 38 -8.38 10.65 0.31
C GLN A 38 -7.76 9.26 0.12
N MET A 39 -8.49 8.38 -0.55
CA MET A 39 -8.04 7.04 -0.91
C MET A 39 -7.82 6.98 -2.41
N ILE A 40 -6.61 6.61 -2.82
CA ILE A 40 -6.25 6.42 -4.23
C ILE A 40 -5.94 4.94 -4.43
N THR A 41 -6.68 4.27 -5.31
CA THR A 41 -6.44 2.85 -5.67
C THR A 41 -6.50 2.65 -7.17
N ASP A 42 -6.23 1.43 -7.62
CA ASP A 42 -6.58 1.01 -8.97
C ASP A 42 -8.11 1.05 -9.22
N LYS A 43 -8.51 0.78 -10.46
CA LYS A 43 -9.92 0.80 -10.89
C LYS A 43 -10.73 -0.44 -10.48
N LEU A 44 -10.19 -1.32 -9.64
CA LEU A 44 -10.91 -2.54 -9.26
C LEU A 44 -12.15 -2.20 -8.42
N LYS A 45 -13.31 -2.71 -8.84
CA LYS A 45 -14.60 -2.52 -8.14
C LYS A 45 -14.57 -3.02 -6.69
N SER A 46 -13.66 -3.94 -6.36
CA SER A 46 -13.46 -4.49 -5.01
C SER A 46 -13.14 -3.42 -3.97
N TYR A 47 -12.37 -2.39 -4.31
CA TYR A 47 -12.04 -1.30 -3.39
C TYR A 47 -13.25 -0.40 -3.09
N GLY A 48 -14.04 -0.07 -4.12
CA GLY A 48 -15.28 0.68 -3.92
C GLY A 48 -16.32 -0.09 -3.09
N ALA A 49 -16.41 -1.40 -3.30
CA ALA A 49 -17.26 -2.27 -2.48
C ALA A 49 -16.75 -2.38 -1.03
N ALA A 50 -15.43 -2.51 -0.83
CA ALA A 50 -14.82 -2.58 0.50
C ALA A 50 -14.99 -1.26 1.27
N LYS A 51 -14.82 -0.11 0.58
CA LYS A 51 -15.09 1.22 1.14
C LYS A 51 -16.51 1.32 1.68
N ARG A 52 -17.51 0.90 0.90
CA ARG A 52 -18.92 0.89 1.32
C ARG A 52 -19.16 -0.01 2.54
N LYS A 53 -18.62 -1.23 2.53
CA LYS A 53 -18.72 -2.17 3.67
C LYS A 53 -18.08 -1.65 4.95
N LEU A 54 -17.02 -0.84 4.83
CA LEU A 54 -16.32 -0.22 5.95
C LEU A 54 -16.91 1.15 6.34
N HIS A 55 -17.99 1.59 5.69
CA HIS A 55 -18.63 2.89 5.93
C HIS A 55 -17.64 4.08 5.91
N LEU A 56 -16.62 4.02 5.06
CA LEU A 56 -15.61 5.08 4.98
C LEU A 56 -16.18 6.27 4.20
N SER A 57 -16.25 7.44 4.82
CA SER A 57 -16.67 8.71 4.21
C SER A 57 -15.57 9.36 3.35
N VAL A 58 -14.45 8.68 3.12
CA VAL A 58 -13.28 9.20 2.39
C VAL A 58 -13.53 9.34 0.87
N ARG A 59 -13.04 10.42 0.26
CA ARG A 59 -13.03 10.57 -1.20
C ARG A 59 -12.20 9.45 -1.82
N HIS A 60 -12.78 8.70 -2.76
CA HIS A 60 -12.10 7.60 -3.46
C HIS A 60 -11.82 8.01 -4.90
N LEU A 61 -10.54 8.01 -5.27
CA LEU A 61 -10.06 8.34 -6.60
C LEU A 61 -9.44 7.11 -7.26
N SER A 62 -9.81 6.88 -8.52
CA SER A 62 -9.33 5.74 -9.33
C SER A 62 -9.02 6.12 -10.79
N HIS A 63 -8.84 7.41 -11.08
CA HIS A 63 -8.47 7.87 -12.41
C HIS A 63 -7.11 7.32 -12.84
N LYS A 64 -6.90 7.21 -14.17
CA LYS A 64 -5.68 6.64 -14.75
C LYS A 64 -4.47 7.44 -14.25
N GLY A 65 -3.45 6.73 -13.79
CA GLY A 65 -2.19 7.34 -13.38
C GLY A 65 -2.10 7.77 -11.90
N LEU A 66 -3.22 7.90 -11.18
CA LEU A 66 -3.18 8.38 -9.79
C LEU A 66 -2.49 7.40 -8.83
N ASN A 67 -2.61 6.10 -9.10
CA ASN A 67 -1.98 5.06 -8.30
C ASN A 67 -0.55 4.72 -8.74
N ASN A 68 -0.01 5.37 -9.80
CA ASN A 68 1.34 5.12 -10.33
C ASN A 68 2.40 5.14 -9.25
N ARG A 69 2.28 6.07 -8.30
CA ARG A 69 3.24 6.18 -7.20
C ARG A 69 3.27 4.92 -6.33
N ALA A 70 2.10 4.38 -6.00
CA ALA A 70 1.99 3.13 -5.25
C ALA A 70 2.44 1.93 -6.10
N GLU A 71 2.10 1.89 -7.39
CA GLU A 71 2.55 0.83 -8.30
C GLU A 71 4.07 0.82 -8.47
N ASN A 72 4.68 1.98 -8.72
CA ASN A 72 6.11 2.15 -8.85
C ASN A 72 6.85 1.82 -7.55
N SER A 73 6.20 2.04 -6.40
CA SER A 73 6.77 1.62 -5.12
C SER A 73 6.94 0.10 -5.06
N HIS A 74 6.20 -0.71 -5.80
CA HIS A 74 6.39 -2.17 -5.78
C HIS A 74 7.50 -2.66 -6.73
N LEU A 75 8.08 -1.80 -7.58
CA LEU A 75 9.09 -2.21 -8.57
C LEU A 75 10.35 -2.83 -7.93
N PRO A 76 10.96 -2.25 -6.88
CA PRO A 76 12.13 -2.86 -6.24
C PRO A 76 11.84 -4.24 -5.65
N LEU A 77 10.68 -4.39 -5.02
CA LEU A 77 10.22 -5.67 -4.47
C LEU A 77 10.05 -6.71 -5.58
N ARG A 78 9.36 -6.37 -6.67
CA ARG A 78 9.15 -7.26 -7.83
C ARG A 78 10.46 -7.64 -8.50
N LYS A 79 11.41 -6.70 -8.63
CA LYS A 79 12.73 -6.97 -9.21
C LYS A 79 13.47 -8.00 -8.36
N ARG A 80 13.44 -7.85 -7.03
CA ARG A 80 14.11 -8.78 -6.12
C ARG A 80 13.46 -10.15 -6.13
N GLU A 81 12.12 -10.21 -6.09
CA GLU A 81 11.37 -11.47 -6.17
C GLU A 81 11.67 -12.26 -7.46
N ARG A 82 11.77 -11.56 -8.60
CA ARG A 82 12.12 -12.17 -9.88
C ARG A 82 13.55 -12.74 -9.88
N VAL A 83 14.53 -12.01 -9.34
CA VAL A 83 15.91 -12.49 -9.22
C VAL A 83 15.99 -13.72 -8.30
N MET A 84 15.16 -13.77 -7.27
CA MET A 84 15.06 -14.91 -6.35
C MET A 84 14.29 -16.11 -6.94
N GLN A 85 13.88 -16.05 -8.21
CA GLN A 85 13.13 -17.12 -8.90
C GLN A 85 11.82 -17.51 -8.19
N LYS A 86 11.14 -16.52 -7.59
CA LYS A 86 9.91 -16.68 -6.80
C LYS A 86 10.12 -17.48 -5.51
N PHE A 87 9.11 -17.43 -4.65
CA PHE A 87 9.14 -18.13 -3.37
C PHE A 87 8.42 -19.48 -3.46
N ARG A 88 8.98 -20.51 -2.81
CA ARG A 88 8.36 -21.84 -2.69
C ARG A 88 7.09 -21.84 -1.84
N SER A 89 6.92 -20.87 -0.94
CA SER A 89 5.74 -20.76 -0.07
C SER A 89 5.22 -19.33 0.05
N PRO A 90 3.89 -19.13 0.20
CA PRO A 90 3.29 -17.82 0.44
C PRO A 90 3.78 -17.18 1.75
N SER A 91 4.00 -17.99 2.80
CA SER A 91 4.49 -17.52 4.10
C SER A 91 5.93 -17.00 4.03
N GLY A 92 6.80 -17.69 3.28
CA GLY A 92 8.17 -17.23 3.01
C GLY A 92 8.18 -15.90 2.25
N CYS A 93 7.34 -15.78 1.23
CA CYS A 93 7.17 -14.53 0.49
C CYS A 93 6.66 -13.41 1.41
N GLN A 94 5.68 -13.68 2.28
CA GLN A 94 5.12 -12.67 3.18
C GLN A 94 6.15 -12.18 4.21
N ARG A 95 7.00 -13.08 4.75
CA ARG A 95 8.11 -12.71 5.63
C ARG A 95 9.13 -11.84 4.89
N PHE A 96 9.50 -12.23 3.68
CA PHE A 96 10.40 -11.44 2.85
C PHE A 96 9.86 -10.03 2.58
N VAL A 97 8.61 -9.93 2.13
CA VAL A 97 7.91 -8.66 1.88
C VAL A 97 7.90 -7.76 3.12
N PHE A 98 7.61 -8.34 4.29
CA PHE A 98 7.61 -7.61 5.56
C PHE A 98 8.99 -7.03 5.92
N VAL A 99 10.05 -7.85 5.83
CA VAL A 99 11.43 -7.40 6.11
C VAL A 99 11.89 -6.36 5.08
N PHE A 100 11.64 -6.63 3.80
CA PHE A 100 12.04 -5.76 2.69
C PHE A 100 11.42 -4.36 2.81
N SER A 101 10.11 -4.29 3.07
CA SER A 101 9.41 -3.00 3.26
C SER A 101 9.88 -2.27 4.51
N THR A 102 10.15 -2.99 5.59
CA THR A 102 10.71 -2.41 6.83
C THR A 102 12.07 -1.79 6.59
N VAL A 103 13.00 -2.53 5.99
CA VAL A 103 14.35 -2.05 5.67
C VAL A 103 14.27 -0.85 4.72
N ARG A 104 13.44 -0.92 3.68
CA ARG A 104 13.28 0.19 2.74
C ARG A 104 12.77 1.46 3.42
N ASN A 105 11.82 1.33 4.35
CA ASN A 105 11.27 2.49 5.06
C ASN A 105 12.35 3.22 5.88
N LEU A 106 13.44 2.57 6.31
CA LEU A 106 14.57 3.20 7.00
C LEU A 106 15.36 4.18 6.10
N PHE A 107 15.35 3.94 4.78
CA PHE A 107 16.08 4.77 3.82
C PHE A 107 15.21 5.86 3.19
N ILE A 108 13.98 6.04 3.66
CA ILE A 108 13.14 7.16 3.24
C ILE A 108 13.62 8.37 4.04
N PRO A 109 14.12 9.43 3.38
CA PRO A 109 14.56 10.63 4.08
C PRO A 109 13.42 11.14 4.98
N PRO A 110 13.72 11.57 6.22
CA PRO A 110 12.74 12.32 6.99
C PRO A 110 12.28 13.47 6.10
N ALA A 111 10.98 13.73 6.07
CA ALA A 111 10.53 14.94 5.39
C ALA A 111 11.26 16.10 6.05
N ALA A 112 12.13 16.77 5.29
CA ALA A 112 12.57 18.10 5.67
C ALA A 112 11.29 18.87 5.99
N ASN A 113 11.23 19.45 7.19
CA ASN A 113 10.22 20.44 7.48
C ASN A 113 10.55 21.63 6.57
N THR A 114 10.12 21.57 5.31
CA THR A 114 9.99 22.74 4.46
C THR A 114 8.81 23.53 5.01
N ASN A 115 9.01 24.12 6.19
CA ASN A 115 8.48 25.44 6.47
C ASN A 115 9.20 26.34 5.47
N ALA A 116 8.66 26.44 4.25
CA ALA A 116 8.91 27.61 3.44
C ALA A 116 8.25 28.76 4.22
N LEU A 117 9.05 29.40 5.07
CA LEU A 117 8.77 30.71 5.61
C LEU A 117 8.93 31.72 4.47
N THR A 118 8.00 32.69 4.49
CA THR A 118 7.87 33.92 3.68
C THR A 118 7.57 33.77 2.20
#